data_AF-A0A2H3JII4-F1
#
_entry.id   AF-A0A2H3JII4-F1
#
_cell.length_a   1.000
_cell.length_b   1.000
_cell.length_c   1.000
_cell.angle_alpha   90.00
_cell.angle_beta   90.00
_cell.angle_gamma   90.00
#
_symmetry.space_group_name_H-M   'P 1'
#
loop_
_entity.id
_entity.type
_entity.pdbx_description
1 polymer ?
#
loop_
_entity_poly.entity_id
_entity_poly.type
_entity_poly.pdbx_seq_one_letter_code
_entity_poly.pdbx_strand_id
1 'polypeptide(L)'
;MEVRRIRKSFPAPSAGVKSFSGVQMVVNDNADNFHAGRPASNHGPPVALFDPTLGLLAYYLSHLDDDIPEIEPNHLQIGAVHMFMEQALRSYENEGKRLTAIEKSLQQAIGIDMTWKQSICGIIPDAVFGGGLPYGVMEVKNEAGLEGDASLQAGLSYAKIVMNGQDKLEALRQRSNYPAVLIGTMGDLLEIGIAVFTDGPYSDCVFSQRLRLDFYQSEDVLRVSRAFKAVQLALTSLHKLYARLQDKPPPKNNIAHIFPSPSPVPSYKGNMPSLSFTDRLSRTGELYLLAKSPDERRSGLYLATMPKSRGADGPATGSSSGDAPDGQVEVVVKFTTKYNADAHRVLADAGLAPALHACIPVCGCLHMVVMERVHGEMAWDVQQRGELLPYTVYKDVKAAINLLHQHNFVFGDLRTPNIMCAPGASSSGSDEGSHAMLIDFDWVGTHGSARYPAILNDTLSVWAFGMQRRAMMYKEHDLAMLEKFRELCQAHTA
;
A
#
# COMPACT_ATOMS: atom_id res chain seq x y z
N MET A 1 -21.05 -7.10 15.70
CA MET A 1 -22.37 -7.04 15.01
C MET A 1 -22.26 -6.49 13.59
N GLU A 2 -21.49 -5.42 13.39
CA GLU A 2 -21.28 -4.79 12.07
C GLU A 2 -20.68 -5.72 11.00
N VAL A 3 -19.56 -6.40 11.28
CA VAL A 3 -18.95 -7.34 10.32
C VAL A 3 -19.90 -8.46 9.87
N ARG A 4 -20.77 -8.96 10.77
CA ARG A 4 -21.78 -9.96 10.42
C ARG A 4 -22.87 -9.40 9.49
N ARG A 5 -23.21 -8.11 9.64
CA ARG A 5 -24.13 -7.41 8.74
C ARG A 5 -23.50 -7.23 7.36
N ILE A 6 -22.25 -6.78 7.30
CA ILE A 6 -21.52 -6.61 6.04
C ILE A 6 -21.36 -7.96 5.32
N ARG A 7 -21.02 -9.04 6.04
CA ARG A 7 -20.93 -10.38 5.42
C ARG A 7 -22.22 -10.80 4.70
N LYS A 8 -23.38 -10.41 5.25
CA LYS A 8 -24.69 -10.72 4.67
C LYS A 8 -25.03 -9.88 3.45
N SER A 9 -24.43 -8.71 3.26
CA SER A 9 -24.63 -7.90 2.06
C SER A 9 -23.87 -8.43 0.86
N PHE A 10 -22.84 -9.26 1.05
CA PHE A 10 -22.12 -9.89 -0.06
C PHE A 10 -22.93 -11.03 -0.66
N PRO A 11 -22.99 -11.15 -2.01
CA PRO A 11 -23.54 -12.33 -2.67
C PRO A 11 -22.71 -13.58 -2.37
N ALA A 12 -23.25 -14.77 -2.58
CA ALA A 12 -22.42 -15.98 -2.60
C ALA A 12 -21.28 -15.81 -3.61
N PRO A 13 -20.04 -16.28 -3.36
CA PRO A 13 -18.88 -15.94 -4.19
C PRO A 13 -19.09 -16.22 -5.67
N SER A 14 -19.59 -17.42 -6.00
CA SER A 14 -19.93 -17.79 -7.39
C SER A 14 -21.02 -16.91 -7.99
N ALA A 15 -22.07 -16.57 -7.24
CA ALA A 15 -23.12 -15.66 -7.69
C ALA A 15 -22.60 -14.23 -7.91
N GLY A 16 -21.61 -13.79 -7.12
CA GLY A 16 -20.99 -12.47 -7.20
C GLY A 16 -20.15 -12.26 -8.45
N VAL A 17 -19.76 -13.33 -9.15
CA VAL A 17 -18.95 -13.22 -10.37
C VAL A 17 -19.66 -13.73 -11.62
N LYS A 18 -20.72 -14.54 -11.49
CA LYS A 18 -21.36 -15.25 -12.62
C LYS A 18 -22.19 -14.35 -13.54
N SER A 19 -22.71 -13.22 -13.05
CA SER A 19 -23.56 -12.31 -13.82
C SER A 19 -23.14 -10.85 -13.64
N PHE A 20 -23.55 -10.00 -14.57
CA PHE A 20 -23.37 -8.54 -14.44
C PHE A 20 -23.97 -8.01 -13.13
N SER A 21 -25.18 -8.45 -12.76
CA SER A 21 -25.82 -8.04 -11.50
C SER A 21 -25.05 -8.50 -10.26
N GLY A 22 -24.45 -9.69 -10.30
CA GLY A 22 -23.57 -10.18 -9.25
C GLY A 22 -22.32 -9.30 -9.11
N VAL A 23 -21.66 -9.02 -10.23
CA VAL A 23 -20.46 -8.16 -10.26
C VAL A 23 -20.80 -6.74 -9.81
N GLN A 24 -21.94 -6.19 -10.23
CA GLN A 24 -22.42 -4.88 -9.78
C GLN A 24 -22.64 -4.85 -8.27
N MET A 25 -23.22 -5.90 -7.70
CA MET A 25 -23.41 -6.01 -6.25
C MET A 25 -22.09 -6.04 -5.49
N VAL A 26 -21.07 -6.71 -6.04
CA VAL A 26 -19.73 -6.80 -5.43
C VAL A 26 -18.98 -5.47 -5.57
N VAL A 27 -18.91 -4.95 -6.78
CA VAL A 27 -18.03 -3.83 -7.14
C VAL A 27 -18.64 -2.49 -6.77
N ASN A 28 -19.94 -2.28 -6.99
CA ASN A 28 -20.59 -0.99 -6.78
C ASN A 28 -21.33 -0.95 -5.45
N ASP A 29 -22.27 -1.89 -5.24
CA ASP A 29 -23.17 -1.82 -4.07
C ASP A 29 -22.43 -2.11 -2.75
N ASN A 30 -21.30 -2.82 -2.82
CA ASN A 30 -20.43 -3.15 -1.69
C ASN A 30 -19.03 -2.50 -1.81
N ALA A 31 -18.88 -1.44 -2.61
CA ALA A 31 -17.59 -0.74 -2.79
C ALA A 31 -16.95 -0.27 -1.47
N ASP A 32 -17.76 0.05 -0.47
CA ASP A 32 -17.27 0.50 0.85
C ASP A 32 -16.89 -0.64 1.79
N ASN A 33 -17.10 -1.88 1.38
CA ASN A 33 -16.93 -3.05 2.22
C ASN A 33 -16.03 -4.13 1.60
N PHE A 34 -15.76 -4.07 0.29
CA PHE A 34 -14.90 -5.03 -0.41
C PHE A 34 -13.90 -4.30 -1.31
N HIS A 35 -12.62 -4.27 -0.93
CA HIS A 35 -11.62 -3.38 -1.51
C HIS A 35 -10.69 -4.13 -2.46
N ALA A 36 -11.13 -4.27 -3.72
CA ALA A 36 -10.42 -5.00 -4.77
C ALA A 36 -10.04 -4.11 -5.97
N GLY A 37 -9.84 -2.81 -5.75
CA GLY A 37 -9.38 -1.85 -6.77
C GLY A 37 -10.45 -1.34 -7.73
N ARG A 38 -11.72 -1.73 -7.54
CA ARG A 38 -12.84 -1.31 -8.40
C ARG A 38 -14.06 -0.96 -7.53
N PRO A 39 -14.74 0.18 -7.76
CA PRO A 39 -14.43 1.24 -8.73
C PRO A 39 -13.09 1.94 -8.44
N ALA A 40 -12.66 2.88 -9.30
CA ALA A 40 -11.31 3.45 -9.27
C ALA A 40 -10.87 4.04 -7.91
N SER A 41 -11.82 4.44 -7.06
CA SER A 41 -11.56 4.97 -5.72
C SER A 41 -11.47 3.90 -4.62
N ASN A 42 -11.81 2.64 -4.93
CA ASN A 42 -11.97 1.54 -3.98
C ASN A 42 -10.68 0.72 -3.84
N HIS A 43 -9.64 1.39 -3.36
CA HIS A 43 -8.38 0.76 -2.98
C HIS A 43 -7.83 1.44 -1.73
N GLY A 44 -6.93 0.75 -1.04
CA GLY A 44 -6.11 1.33 0.02
C GLY A 44 -4.65 1.43 -0.40
N PRO A 45 -3.72 1.60 0.55
CA PRO A 45 -2.31 1.28 0.35
C PRO A 45 -2.15 -0.20 -0.07
N PRO A 46 -1.10 -0.55 -0.83
CA PRO A 46 -0.90 -1.93 -1.29
C PRO A 46 -0.92 -2.94 -0.15
N VAL A 47 -1.61 -4.07 -0.37
CA VAL A 47 -1.72 -5.18 0.59
C VAL A 47 -0.34 -5.69 1.02
N ALA A 48 0.63 -5.62 0.11
CA ALA A 48 2.05 -5.95 0.34
C ALA A 48 2.69 -5.21 1.54
N LEU A 49 2.13 -4.08 1.98
CA LEU A 49 2.63 -3.33 3.13
C LEU A 49 2.21 -3.92 4.48
N PHE A 50 1.15 -4.73 4.52
CA PHE A 50 0.49 -5.12 5.76
C PHE A 50 0.98 -6.45 6.34
N ASP A 51 1.75 -7.23 5.58
CA ASP A 51 2.40 -8.44 6.07
C ASP A 51 3.74 -8.68 5.35
N PRO A 52 4.84 -8.92 6.08
CA PRO A 52 6.16 -9.20 5.52
C PRO A 52 6.19 -10.32 4.47
N THR A 53 5.40 -11.38 4.67
CA THR A 53 5.34 -12.53 3.78
C THR A 53 4.69 -12.15 2.46
N LEU A 54 3.57 -11.43 2.52
CA LEU A 54 2.86 -10.95 1.33
C LEU A 54 3.68 -9.90 0.57
N GLY A 55 4.38 -9.02 1.30
CA GLY A 55 5.33 -8.07 0.71
C GLY A 55 6.44 -8.76 -0.08
N LEU A 56 7.08 -9.75 0.53
CA LEU A 56 8.16 -10.51 -0.13
C LEU A 56 7.64 -11.34 -1.31
N LEU A 57 6.44 -11.92 -1.22
CA LEU A 57 5.78 -12.58 -2.36
C LEU A 57 5.59 -11.61 -3.53
N ALA A 58 5.02 -10.42 -3.29
CA ALA A 58 4.83 -9.40 -4.32
C ALA A 58 6.16 -8.94 -4.93
N TYR A 59 7.22 -8.81 -4.11
CA TYR A 59 8.57 -8.53 -4.60
C TYR A 59 9.06 -9.63 -5.55
N TYR A 60 9.03 -10.90 -5.16
CA TYR A 60 9.50 -11.98 -6.03
C TYR A 60 8.69 -12.09 -7.33
N LEU A 61 7.36 -11.94 -7.26
CA LEU A 61 6.50 -12.02 -8.45
C LEU A 61 6.74 -10.88 -9.46
N SER A 62 7.28 -9.75 -9.01
CA SER A 62 7.67 -8.63 -9.88
C SER A 62 9.09 -8.72 -10.44
N HIS A 63 9.87 -9.71 -9.99
CA HIS A 63 11.30 -9.91 -10.35
C HIS A 63 11.56 -11.35 -10.82
N LEU A 64 10.56 -12.00 -11.43
CA LEU A 64 10.65 -13.40 -11.87
C LEU A 64 11.68 -13.63 -12.98
N ASP A 65 12.01 -12.57 -13.71
CA ASP A 65 12.97 -12.58 -14.81
C ASP A 65 14.41 -12.32 -14.33
N ASP A 66 14.58 -11.96 -13.05
CA ASP A 66 15.89 -11.77 -12.41
C ASP A 66 16.47 -13.10 -11.90
N ASP A 67 17.78 -13.13 -11.67
CA ASP A 67 18.47 -14.28 -11.06
C ASP A 67 18.40 -14.20 -9.52
N ILE A 68 17.30 -14.71 -8.95
CA ILE A 68 17.04 -14.73 -7.50
C ILE A 68 17.08 -16.18 -7.00
N PRO A 69 18.15 -16.59 -6.28
CA PRO A 69 18.34 -17.98 -5.85
C PRO A 69 17.20 -18.55 -4.99
N GLU A 70 16.54 -17.71 -4.17
CA GLU A 70 15.48 -18.14 -3.27
C GLU A 70 14.26 -18.71 -4.01
N ILE A 71 13.97 -18.18 -5.20
CA ILE A 71 12.83 -18.60 -6.02
C ILE A 71 13.21 -19.52 -7.17
N GLU A 72 14.46 -19.98 -7.23
CA GLU A 72 14.88 -20.95 -8.24
C GLU A 72 14.22 -22.32 -7.97
N PRO A 73 13.37 -22.81 -8.89
CA PRO A 73 12.63 -24.06 -8.71
C PRO A 73 13.54 -25.27 -8.97
N ASN A 74 13.26 -26.40 -8.31
CA ASN A 74 13.96 -27.64 -8.64
C ASN A 74 13.37 -28.30 -9.90
N HIS A 75 14.10 -29.23 -10.51
CA HIS A 75 13.69 -29.85 -11.78
C HIS A 75 12.36 -30.62 -11.71
N LEU A 76 11.97 -31.17 -10.54
CA LEU A 76 10.68 -31.84 -10.36
C LEU A 76 9.53 -30.83 -10.37
N GLN A 77 9.73 -29.69 -9.71
CA GLN A 77 8.76 -28.61 -9.69
C GLN A 77 8.56 -28.03 -11.11
N ILE A 78 9.64 -27.81 -11.86
CA ILE A 78 9.59 -27.38 -13.26
C ILE A 78 8.77 -28.39 -14.11
N GLY A 79 9.03 -29.68 -13.95
CA GLY A 79 8.27 -30.72 -14.64
C GLY A 79 6.78 -30.73 -14.30
N ALA A 80 6.43 -30.50 -13.03
CA ALA A 80 5.04 -30.40 -12.58
C ALA A 80 4.34 -29.14 -13.15
N VAL A 81 5.04 -28.01 -13.20
CA VAL A 81 4.55 -26.76 -13.80
C VAL A 81 4.27 -26.96 -15.28
N HIS A 82 5.20 -27.59 -16.01
CA HIS A 82 5.01 -27.89 -17.42
C HIS A 82 3.75 -28.75 -17.65
N MET A 83 3.58 -29.82 -16.87
CA MET A 83 2.38 -30.67 -16.94
C MET A 83 1.10 -29.91 -16.60
N PHE A 84 1.14 -29.03 -15.60
CA PHE A 84 0.02 -28.15 -15.26
C PHE A 84 -0.34 -27.25 -16.45
N MET A 85 0.63 -26.61 -17.10
CA MET A 85 0.40 -25.75 -18.26
C MET A 85 -0.21 -26.53 -19.44
N GLU A 86 0.31 -27.72 -19.75
CA GLU A 86 -0.24 -28.60 -20.80
C GLU A 86 -1.71 -28.99 -20.55
N GLN A 87 -2.11 -29.13 -19.28
CA GLN A 87 -3.48 -29.44 -18.90
C GLN A 87 -4.36 -28.19 -18.89
N ALA A 88 -3.89 -27.10 -18.28
CA ALA A 88 -4.62 -25.84 -18.19
C ALA A 88 -4.96 -25.24 -19.57
N LEU A 89 -4.11 -25.47 -20.57
CA LEU A 89 -4.30 -24.98 -21.95
C LEU A 89 -5.29 -25.79 -22.79
N ARG A 90 -5.90 -26.85 -22.24
CA ARG A 90 -6.94 -27.62 -22.93
C ARG A 90 -8.33 -27.01 -22.69
N SER A 91 -9.22 -27.21 -23.65
CA SER A 91 -10.64 -26.93 -23.47
C SER A 91 -11.33 -28.10 -22.78
N TYR A 92 -12.26 -27.79 -21.87
CA TYR A 92 -13.05 -28.78 -21.14
C TYR A 92 -14.54 -28.49 -21.27
N GLU A 93 -15.37 -29.54 -21.20
CA GLU A 93 -16.83 -29.39 -21.29
C GLU A 93 -17.43 -28.60 -20.11
N ASN A 94 -16.79 -28.62 -18.94
CA ASN A 94 -17.23 -27.89 -17.75
C ASN A 94 -16.09 -27.69 -16.73
N GLU A 95 -16.31 -26.76 -15.79
CA GLU A 95 -15.38 -26.39 -14.71
C GLU A 95 -14.91 -27.60 -13.88
N GLY A 96 -15.80 -28.56 -13.58
CA GLY A 96 -15.47 -29.75 -12.79
C GLY A 96 -14.51 -30.71 -13.50
N LYS A 97 -14.67 -30.92 -14.82
CA LYS A 97 -13.73 -31.70 -15.64
C LYS A 97 -12.37 -31.02 -15.73
N ARG A 98 -12.34 -29.69 -15.89
CA ARG A 98 -11.10 -28.91 -15.86
C ARG A 98 -10.39 -29.07 -14.52
N LEU A 99 -11.10 -28.84 -13.41
CA LEU A 99 -10.55 -28.95 -12.06
C LEU A 99 -9.90 -30.31 -11.83
N THR A 100 -10.61 -31.39 -12.15
CA THR A 100 -10.11 -32.77 -12.03
C THR A 100 -8.83 -33.00 -12.84
N ALA A 101 -8.71 -32.38 -14.01
CA ALA A 101 -7.57 -32.55 -14.87
C ALA A 101 -6.31 -31.84 -14.35
N ILE A 102 -6.45 -30.65 -13.75
CA ILE A 102 -5.31 -29.84 -13.27
C ILE A 102 -4.93 -30.11 -11.80
N GLU A 103 -5.82 -30.73 -11.02
CA GLU A 103 -5.70 -30.88 -9.55
C GLU A 103 -4.32 -31.37 -9.11
N LYS A 104 -3.91 -32.52 -9.65
CA LYS A 104 -2.67 -33.20 -9.24
C LYS A 104 -1.41 -32.43 -9.65
N SER A 105 -1.36 -31.95 -10.89
CA SER A 105 -0.19 -31.23 -11.40
C SER A 105 -0.03 -29.88 -10.71
N LEU A 106 -1.12 -29.17 -10.46
CA LEU A 106 -1.10 -27.89 -9.76
C LEU A 106 -0.63 -28.04 -8.30
N GLN A 107 -1.12 -29.06 -7.58
CA GLN A 107 -0.65 -29.33 -6.22
C GLN A 107 0.85 -29.68 -6.19
N GLN A 108 1.33 -30.46 -7.16
CA GLN A 108 2.76 -30.78 -7.30
C GLN A 108 3.61 -29.55 -7.69
N ALA A 109 3.06 -28.68 -8.53
CA ALA A 109 3.72 -27.46 -9.01
C ALA A 109 3.88 -26.43 -7.88
N ILE A 110 2.87 -26.25 -7.03
CA ILE A 110 2.96 -25.38 -5.85
C ILE A 110 3.78 -26.06 -4.74
N GLY A 111 3.67 -27.38 -4.59
CA GLY A 111 4.43 -28.15 -3.60
C GLY A 111 4.00 -27.88 -2.16
N ILE A 112 2.73 -27.56 -1.95
CA ILE A 112 2.06 -27.42 -0.64
C ILE A 112 0.76 -28.23 -0.71
N ASP A 113 0.41 -28.91 0.39
CA ASP A 113 -0.84 -29.66 0.47
C ASP A 113 -2.06 -28.74 0.42
N MET A 114 -3.05 -29.17 -0.37
CA MET A 114 -4.28 -28.44 -0.65
C MET A 114 -5.47 -29.29 -0.22
N THR A 115 -6.48 -28.66 0.41
CA THR A 115 -7.76 -29.33 0.64
C THR A 115 -8.76 -28.87 -0.42
N TRP A 116 -9.15 -29.79 -1.29
CA TRP A 116 -10.07 -29.53 -2.39
C TRP A 116 -11.53 -29.57 -1.93
N LYS A 117 -12.35 -28.63 -2.44
CA LYS A 117 -13.81 -28.55 -2.19
C LYS A 117 -14.21 -28.62 -0.71
N GLN A 118 -13.38 -28.11 0.20
CA GLN A 118 -13.71 -28.05 1.62
C GLN A 118 -14.74 -26.95 1.90
N SER A 119 -15.80 -27.28 2.63
CA SER A 119 -16.73 -26.28 3.16
C SER A 119 -16.15 -25.58 4.39
N ILE A 120 -15.94 -24.27 4.28
CA ILE A 120 -15.49 -23.40 5.36
C ILE A 120 -16.56 -22.33 5.56
N CYS A 121 -17.20 -22.34 6.72
CA CYS A 121 -18.20 -21.32 7.06
C CYS A 121 -19.37 -21.21 6.04
N GLY A 122 -19.70 -22.32 5.36
CA GLY A 122 -20.71 -22.38 4.30
C GLY A 122 -20.25 -21.87 2.93
N ILE A 123 -18.95 -21.64 2.76
CA ILE A 123 -18.29 -21.30 1.49
C ILE A 123 -17.47 -22.49 1.04
N ILE A 124 -17.49 -22.81 -0.25
CA ILE A 124 -16.77 -23.95 -0.82
C ILE A 124 -15.87 -23.41 -1.94
N PRO A 125 -14.65 -22.97 -1.61
CA PRO A 125 -13.63 -22.71 -2.63
C PRO A 125 -13.22 -23.99 -3.35
N ASP A 126 -12.65 -23.88 -4.54
CA ASP A 126 -12.13 -25.04 -5.26
C ASP A 126 -10.99 -25.73 -4.50
N ALA A 127 -10.10 -24.93 -3.91
CA ALA A 127 -9.11 -25.41 -2.96
C ALA A 127 -8.75 -24.36 -1.91
N VAL A 128 -8.23 -24.84 -0.77
CA VAL A 128 -7.71 -24.01 0.31
C VAL A 128 -6.37 -24.54 0.82
N PHE A 129 -5.57 -23.63 1.36
CA PHE A 129 -4.33 -23.93 2.06
C PHE A 129 -4.53 -23.67 3.56
N GLY A 130 -4.22 -24.66 4.43
CA GLY A 130 -4.41 -24.53 5.88
C GLY A 130 -5.72 -25.08 6.44
N GLY A 131 -6.59 -25.64 5.59
CA GLY A 131 -7.82 -26.30 6.00
C GLY A 131 -8.83 -25.34 6.66
N GLY A 132 -9.24 -25.64 7.89
CA GLY A 132 -10.30 -24.87 8.59
C GLY A 132 -9.96 -23.41 8.95
N LEU A 133 -8.68 -23.02 8.88
CA LEU A 133 -8.22 -21.64 9.02
C LEU A 133 -7.33 -21.30 7.84
N PRO A 134 -7.94 -20.99 6.67
CA PRO A 134 -7.20 -20.90 5.44
C PRO A 134 -6.32 -19.65 5.39
N TYR A 135 -5.08 -19.84 4.97
CA TYR A 135 -4.13 -18.77 4.61
C TYR A 135 -3.85 -18.74 3.10
N GLY A 136 -4.61 -19.52 2.34
CA GLY A 136 -4.74 -19.33 0.90
C GLY A 136 -6.06 -19.89 0.38
N VAL A 137 -6.57 -19.28 -0.67
CA VAL A 137 -7.85 -19.61 -1.31
C VAL A 137 -7.63 -19.68 -2.81
N MET A 138 -8.15 -20.72 -3.45
CA MET A 138 -8.08 -20.89 -4.89
C MET A 138 -9.47 -21.11 -5.49
N GLU A 139 -9.68 -20.50 -6.65
CA GLU A 139 -10.85 -20.71 -7.50
C GLU A 139 -10.39 -20.98 -8.94
N VAL A 140 -11.18 -21.78 -9.65
CA VAL A 140 -10.93 -22.24 -11.01
C VAL A 140 -12.16 -21.90 -11.84
N LYS A 141 -11.96 -21.34 -13.03
CA LYS A 141 -13.01 -21.17 -14.04
C LYS A 141 -12.66 -21.92 -15.30
N ASN A 142 -13.68 -22.32 -16.05
CA ASN A 142 -13.45 -23.06 -17.28
C ASN A 142 -12.68 -22.23 -18.31
N GLU A 143 -13.10 -20.98 -18.51
CA GLU A 143 -12.50 -20.02 -19.44
C GLU A 143 -12.60 -18.59 -18.92
N ALA A 144 -11.68 -17.73 -19.31
CA ALA A 144 -11.77 -16.30 -19.01
C ALA A 144 -13.05 -15.72 -19.65
N GLY A 145 -13.90 -15.09 -18.83
CA GLY A 145 -15.16 -14.48 -19.28
C GLY A 145 -16.36 -15.43 -19.36
N LEU A 146 -16.20 -16.72 -19.06
CA LEU A 146 -17.31 -17.68 -18.97
C LEU A 146 -17.56 -18.08 -17.51
N GLU A 147 -18.80 -17.93 -17.06
CA GLU A 147 -19.26 -18.27 -15.69
C GLU A 147 -18.52 -17.55 -14.55
N GLY A 148 -17.88 -16.44 -14.87
CA GLY A 148 -17.30 -15.47 -13.93
C GLY A 148 -15.77 -15.43 -13.92
N ASP A 149 -15.25 -14.62 -13.01
CA ASP A 149 -13.82 -14.35 -12.83
C ASP A 149 -13.30 -15.11 -11.59
N ALA A 150 -12.28 -15.95 -11.79
CA ALA A 150 -11.76 -16.81 -10.72
C ALA A 150 -11.11 -15.99 -9.59
N SER A 151 -10.36 -14.96 -9.92
CA SER A 151 -9.60 -14.14 -8.97
C SER A 151 -10.52 -13.30 -8.08
N LEU A 152 -11.54 -12.68 -8.67
CA LEU A 152 -12.59 -11.99 -7.95
C LEU A 152 -13.39 -12.95 -7.06
N GLN A 153 -13.68 -14.16 -7.55
CA GLN A 153 -14.35 -15.19 -6.74
C GLN A 153 -13.49 -15.58 -5.54
N ALA A 154 -12.16 -15.73 -5.72
CA ALA A 154 -11.25 -16.08 -4.64
C ALA A 154 -11.19 -14.98 -3.57
N GLY A 155 -11.17 -13.71 -3.99
CA GLY A 155 -11.27 -12.56 -3.08
C GLY A 155 -12.58 -12.54 -2.28
N LEU A 156 -13.72 -12.83 -2.94
CA LEU A 156 -15.03 -12.93 -2.26
C LEU A 156 -15.12 -14.12 -1.30
N SER A 157 -14.56 -15.26 -1.70
CA SER A 157 -14.48 -16.47 -0.86
C SER A 157 -13.66 -16.16 0.40
N TYR A 158 -12.47 -15.58 0.24
CA TYR A 158 -11.65 -15.08 1.34
C TYR A 158 -12.45 -14.13 2.25
N ALA A 159 -13.05 -13.08 1.69
CA ALA A 159 -13.80 -12.08 2.45
C ALA A 159 -14.95 -12.72 3.26
N LYS A 160 -15.73 -13.62 2.66
CA LYS A 160 -16.83 -14.30 3.36
C LYS A 160 -16.37 -15.28 4.44
N ILE A 161 -15.18 -15.86 4.29
CA ILE A 161 -14.58 -16.74 5.31
C ILE A 161 -14.13 -15.88 6.50
N VAL A 162 -13.29 -14.86 6.29
CA VAL A 162 -12.71 -14.06 7.39
C VAL A 162 -13.75 -13.21 8.14
N MET A 163 -14.83 -12.83 7.47
CA MET A 163 -15.93 -12.09 8.08
C MET A 163 -16.93 -12.98 8.82
N ASN A 164 -16.74 -14.30 8.82
CA ASN A 164 -17.62 -15.19 9.56
C ASN A 164 -17.56 -14.90 11.08
N GLY A 165 -18.69 -15.11 11.75
CA GLY A 165 -18.86 -14.85 13.18
C GLY A 165 -18.63 -16.08 14.06
N GLN A 166 -18.00 -17.14 13.56
CA GLN A 166 -17.57 -18.27 14.38
C GLN A 166 -16.46 -17.82 15.35
N ASP A 167 -16.57 -18.22 16.62
CA ASP A 167 -15.74 -17.70 17.71
C ASP A 167 -14.23 -17.74 17.44
N LYS A 168 -13.74 -18.80 16.78
CA LYS A 168 -12.30 -18.94 16.45
C LYS A 168 -11.84 -17.90 15.43
N LEU A 169 -12.63 -17.66 14.38
CA LEU A 169 -12.29 -16.68 13.34
C LEU A 169 -12.49 -15.25 13.87
N GLU A 170 -13.56 -15.03 14.62
CA GLU A 170 -13.81 -13.72 15.24
C GLU A 170 -12.69 -13.33 16.21
N ALA A 171 -12.17 -14.28 17.01
CA ALA A 171 -11.06 -14.05 17.92
C ALA A 171 -9.73 -13.75 17.22
N LEU A 172 -9.46 -14.41 16.09
CA LEU A 172 -8.23 -14.20 15.32
C LEU A 172 -8.26 -12.86 14.57
N ARG A 173 -9.44 -12.40 14.12
CA ARG A 173 -9.62 -11.07 13.47
C ARG A 173 -9.31 -9.89 14.36
N GLN A 174 -9.42 -10.08 15.66
CA GLN A 174 -9.07 -9.06 16.66
C GLN A 174 -7.57 -8.98 16.93
N ARG A 175 -6.75 -9.85 16.31
CA ARG A 175 -5.33 -10.03 16.64
C ARG A 175 -4.41 -10.17 15.43
N SER A 176 -4.97 -10.28 14.24
CA SER A 176 -4.28 -10.46 12.97
C SER A 176 -5.13 -9.91 11.84
N ASN A 177 -4.46 -9.48 10.79
CA ASN A 177 -5.08 -9.03 9.54
C ASN A 177 -5.31 -10.15 8.53
N TYR A 178 -5.29 -11.43 8.91
CA TYR A 178 -5.60 -12.54 8.00
C TYR A 178 -4.84 -12.52 6.66
N PRO A 179 -3.50 -12.45 6.68
CA PRO A 179 -2.75 -12.42 5.43
C PRO A 179 -2.94 -13.74 4.68
N ALA A 180 -3.36 -13.66 3.42
CA ALA A 180 -3.66 -14.82 2.59
C ALA A 180 -3.18 -14.65 1.15
N VAL A 181 -2.85 -15.78 0.50
CA VAL A 181 -2.59 -15.86 -0.93
C VAL A 181 -3.87 -16.26 -1.67
N LEU A 182 -4.21 -15.54 -2.73
CA LEU A 182 -5.35 -15.85 -3.60
C LEU A 182 -4.82 -16.40 -4.93
N ILE A 183 -5.39 -17.46 -5.45
CA ILE A 183 -5.01 -18.04 -6.75
C ILE A 183 -6.26 -18.17 -7.61
N GLY A 184 -6.22 -17.59 -8.81
CA GLY A 184 -7.27 -17.73 -9.82
C GLY A 184 -6.69 -18.34 -11.09
N THR A 185 -7.34 -19.36 -11.64
CA THR A 185 -7.00 -19.86 -12.99
C THR A 185 -8.24 -20.01 -13.86
N MET A 186 -8.18 -19.48 -15.08
CA MET A 186 -9.30 -19.44 -16.02
C MET A 186 -8.83 -19.46 -17.47
N GLY A 187 -9.18 -20.49 -18.23
CA GLY A 187 -8.60 -20.69 -19.56
C GLY A 187 -7.07 -20.83 -19.50
N ASP A 188 -6.39 -20.06 -20.32
CA ASP A 188 -4.95 -19.84 -20.33
C ASP A 188 -4.46 -18.81 -19.29
N LEU A 189 -5.34 -18.19 -18.50
CA LEU A 189 -4.96 -17.14 -17.55
C LEU A 189 -4.67 -17.73 -16.16
N LEU A 190 -3.52 -17.36 -15.60
CA LEU A 190 -3.14 -17.60 -14.21
C LEU A 190 -2.94 -16.26 -13.50
N GLU A 191 -3.59 -16.09 -12.36
CA GLU A 191 -3.45 -14.92 -11.52
C GLU A 191 -3.16 -15.32 -10.07
N ILE A 192 -2.25 -14.57 -9.45
CA ILE A 192 -1.91 -14.71 -8.04
C ILE A 192 -2.13 -13.34 -7.39
N GLY A 193 -3.01 -13.33 -6.39
CA GLY A 193 -3.30 -12.19 -5.56
C GLY A 193 -2.87 -12.40 -4.11
N ILE A 194 -2.93 -11.32 -3.35
CA ILE A 194 -2.70 -11.29 -1.91
C ILE A 194 -3.84 -10.55 -1.24
N ALA A 195 -4.20 -10.95 -0.01
CA ALA A 195 -5.30 -10.34 0.71
C ALA A 195 -5.00 -10.18 2.20
N VAL A 196 -5.61 -9.14 2.80
CA VAL A 196 -5.63 -8.88 4.25
C VAL A 196 -7.01 -8.37 4.66
N PHE A 197 -7.28 -8.39 5.95
CA PHE A 197 -8.46 -7.82 6.58
C PHE A 197 -8.01 -6.79 7.62
N THR A 198 -8.26 -5.51 7.38
CA THR A 198 -7.99 -4.44 8.35
C THR A 198 -9.31 -3.82 8.84
N ASP A 199 -9.74 -2.71 8.25
CA ASP A 199 -11.09 -2.15 8.39
C ASP A 199 -12.11 -2.76 7.40
N GLY A 200 -11.60 -3.57 6.47
CA GLY A 200 -12.35 -4.41 5.53
C GLY A 200 -11.41 -5.41 4.84
N PRO A 201 -11.92 -6.30 3.99
CA PRO A 201 -11.10 -7.14 3.11
C PRO A 201 -10.49 -6.29 2.00
N TYR A 202 -9.16 -6.32 1.91
CA TYR A 202 -8.38 -5.75 0.80
C TYR A 202 -7.72 -6.87 0.03
N SER A 203 -7.67 -6.74 -1.28
CA SER A 203 -6.96 -7.68 -2.14
C SER A 203 -6.32 -6.98 -3.33
N ASP A 204 -5.08 -7.35 -3.64
CA ASP A 204 -4.35 -6.93 -4.83
C ASP A 204 -4.02 -8.14 -5.70
N CYS A 205 -4.15 -8.01 -7.02
CA CYS A 205 -3.56 -8.96 -7.97
C CYS A 205 -2.10 -8.54 -8.21
N VAL A 206 -1.16 -9.40 -7.82
CA VAL A 206 0.30 -9.11 -7.86
C VAL A 206 1.02 -9.86 -8.97
N PHE A 207 0.33 -10.78 -9.64
CA PHE A 207 0.82 -11.49 -10.81
C PHE A 207 -0.35 -11.93 -11.70
N SER A 208 -0.24 -11.67 -13.00
CA SER A 208 -1.22 -12.07 -14.01
C SER A 208 -0.47 -12.43 -15.30
N GLN A 209 -0.60 -13.67 -15.74
CA GLN A 209 0.10 -14.18 -16.93
C GLN A 209 -0.81 -15.10 -17.73
N ARG A 210 -0.82 -14.91 -19.05
CA ARG A 210 -1.35 -15.91 -19.99
C ARG A 210 -0.30 -17.00 -20.19
N LEU A 211 -0.67 -18.23 -19.88
CA LEU A 211 0.12 -19.43 -20.08
C LEU A 211 0.26 -19.70 -21.58
N ARG A 212 1.46 -20.11 -22.00
CA ARG A 212 1.76 -20.47 -23.39
C ARG A 212 2.80 -21.58 -23.41
N LEU A 213 2.71 -22.43 -24.43
CA LEU A 213 3.72 -23.43 -24.77
C LEU A 213 4.04 -23.28 -26.26
N ASP A 214 4.60 -22.12 -26.63
CA ASP A 214 4.96 -21.75 -28.00
C ASP A 214 6.49 -21.67 -28.17
N PHE A 215 6.99 -20.80 -29.06
CA PHE A 215 8.43 -20.61 -29.27
C PHE A 215 9.20 -20.21 -28.00
N TYR A 216 8.52 -19.64 -26.98
CA TYR A 216 9.12 -19.23 -25.70
C TYR A 216 8.75 -20.17 -24.53
N GLN A 217 8.34 -21.41 -24.83
CA GLN A 217 7.86 -22.34 -23.81
C GLN A 217 8.86 -22.60 -22.66
N SER A 218 10.17 -22.54 -22.91
CA SER A 218 11.17 -22.79 -21.87
C SER A 218 11.17 -21.67 -20.84
N GLU A 219 11.15 -20.43 -21.33
CA GLU A 219 11.11 -19.21 -20.54
C GLU A 219 9.77 -19.11 -19.79
N ASP A 220 8.65 -19.37 -20.46
CA ASP A 220 7.33 -19.32 -19.84
C ASP A 220 7.17 -20.36 -18.72
N VAL A 221 7.59 -21.60 -18.95
CA VAL A 221 7.58 -22.66 -17.93
C VAL A 221 8.46 -22.28 -16.76
N LEU A 222 9.68 -21.79 -16.99
CA LEU A 222 10.57 -21.35 -15.92
C LEU A 222 9.98 -20.20 -15.12
N ARG A 223 9.38 -19.21 -15.80
CA ARG A 223 8.80 -18.03 -15.20
C ARG A 223 7.61 -18.38 -14.29
N VAL A 224 6.71 -19.27 -14.75
CA VAL A 224 5.60 -19.79 -13.92
C VAL A 224 6.13 -20.67 -12.78
N SER A 225 7.21 -21.43 -13.01
CA SER A 225 7.84 -22.25 -11.97
C SER A 225 8.41 -21.39 -10.84
N ARG A 226 9.06 -20.28 -11.16
CA ARG A 226 9.54 -19.27 -10.20
C ARG A 226 8.37 -18.62 -9.45
N ALA A 227 7.26 -18.33 -10.14
CA ALA A 227 6.05 -17.79 -9.50
C ALA A 227 5.47 -18.76 -8.46
N PHE A 228 5.31 -20.05 -8.81
CA PHE A 228 4.86 -21.06 -7.86
C PHE A 228 5.87 -21.35 -6.75
N LYS A 229 7.17 -21.24 -7.01
CA LYS A 229 8.18 -21.29 -5.96
C LYS A 229 8.04 -20.14 -4.96
N ALA A 230 7.80 -18.92 -5.42
CA ALA A 230 7.52 -17.78 -4.56
C ALA A 230 6.24 -18.01 -3.72
N VAL A 231 5.17 -18.52 -4.32
CA VAL A 231 3.93 -18.90 -3.61
C VAL A 231 4.19 -19.99 -2.57
N GLN A 232 4.99 -21.00 -2.89
CA GLN A 232 5.38 -22.06 -1.94
C GLN A 232 6.04 -21.48 -0.68
N LEU A 233 7.00 -20.55 -0.85
CA LEU A 233 7.69 -19.88 0.25
C LEU A 233 6.73 -19.04 1.10
N ALA A 234 5.82 -18.32 0.45
CA ALA A 234 4.82 -17.50 1.12
C ALA A 234 3.86 -18.36 1.95
N LEU A 235 3.26 -19.39 1.36
CA LEU A 235 2.35 -20.31 2.05
C LEU A 235 3.03 -21.04 3.22
N THR A 236 4.30 -21.43 3.06
CA THR A 236 5.08 -22.03 4.15
C THR A 236 5.27 -21.06 5.32
N SER A 237 5.51 -19.77 5.03
CA SER A 237 5.69 -18.74 6.04
C SER A 237 4.37 -18.36 6.72
N LEU A 238 3.27 -18.29 5.95
CA LEU A 238 1.92 -18.10 6.49
C LEU A 238 1.47 -19.26 7.37
N HIS A 239 1.80 -20.51 7.00
CA HIS A 239 1.53 -21.66 7.86
C HIS A 239 2.17 -21.49 9.25
N LYS A 240 3.44 -21.08 9.30
CA LYS A 240 4.16 -20.80 10.55
C LYS A 240 3.53 -19.62 11.30
N LEU A 241 3.09 -18.58 10.60
CA LEU A 241 2.39 -17.44 11.21
C LEU A 241 1.09 -17.89 11.90
N TYR A 242 0.23 -18.61 11.19
CA TYR A 242 -1.05 -19.07 11.72
C TYR A 242 -0.88 -20.05 12.88
N ALA A 243 0.14 -20.93 12.84
CA ALA A 243 0.50 -21.79 13.97
C ALA A 243 0.89 -20.97 15.21
N ARG A 244 1.71 -19.92 15.04
CA ARG A 244 2.08 -19.01 16.16
C ARG A 244 0.89 -18.23 16.69
N LEU A 245 -0.02 -17.77 15.83
CA LEU A 245 -1.24 -17.07 16.26
C LEU A 245 -2.17 -17.96 17.09
N GLN A 246 -2.18 -19.27 16.84
CA GLN A 246 -2.93 -20.23 17.64
C GLN A 246 -2.26 -20.53 18.98
N ASP A 247 -0.93 -20.69 18.99
CA ASP A 247 -0.15 -21.01 20.19
C ASP A 247 -0.03 -19.81 21.15
N LYS A 248 0.32 -18.63 20.61
CA LYS A 248 0.61 -17.40 21.36
C LYS A 248 -0.04 -16.19 20.67
N PRO A 249 -1.37 -16.04 20.78
CA PRO A 249 -2.09 -14.95 20.14
C PRO A 249 -1.71 -13.57 20.77
N PRO A 250 -1.47 -12.52 19.96
CA PRO A 250 -1.22 -11.15 20.44
C PRO A 250 -2.31 -10.65 21.38
N PRO A 251 -2.04 -9.79 22.39
CA PRO A 251 -3.06 -9.30 23.33
C PRO A 251 -4.31 -8.73 22.62
N LYS A 252 -5.51 -8.89 23.20
CA LYS A 252 -6.78 -8.46 22.57
C LYS A 252 -6.87 -6.95 22.32
N ASN A 253 -6.16 -6.15 23.12
CA ASN A 253 -6.11 -4.70 23.00
C ASN A 253 -5.03 -4.22 22.02
N ASN A 254 -4.27 -5.13 21.39
CA ASN A 254 -3.24 -4.78 20.43
C ASN A 254 -3.86 -4.48 19.06
N ILE A 255 -3.73 -3.24 18.61
CA ILE A 255 -4.24 -2.76 17.33
C ILE A 255 -3.19 -2.81 16.19
N ALA A 256 -1.96 -3.27 16.43
CA ALA A 256 -0.90 -3.27 15.42
C ALA A 256 -1.28 -4.00 14.12
N HIS A 257 -2.18 -4.98 14.20
CA HIS A 257 -2.64 -5.74 13.05
C HIS A 257 -3.42 -4.91 12.00
N ILE A 258 -4.00 -3.75 12.35
CA ILE A 258 -4.69 -2.88 11.38
C ILE A 258 -3.76 -1.88 10.66
N PHE A 259 -2.47 -1.88 11.02
CA PHE A 259 -1.44 -1.00 10.48
C PHE A 259 -0.43 -1.73 9.58
N PRO A 260 0.34 -1.01 8.76
CA PRO A 260 1.42 -1.59 7.98
C PRO A 260 2.46 -2.33 8.84
N SER A 261 2.97 -3.44 8.29
CA SER A 261 4.13 -4.17 8.78
C SER A 261 5.11 -4.35 7.61
N PRO A 262 5.72 -3.26 7.12
CA PRO A 262 6.49 -3.27 5.89
C PRO A 262 7.77 -4.07 6.06
N SER A 263 8.28 -4.61 4.94
CA SER A 263 9.60 -5.21 4.86
C SER A 263 10.45 -4.45 3.86
N PRO A 264 11.75 -4.21 4.13
CA PRO A 264 12.63 -3.63 3.14
C PRO A 264 12.76 -4.57 1.94
N VAL A 265 13.02 -4.02 0.76
CA VAL A 265 13.37 -4.87 -0.40
C VAL A 265 14.65 -5.66 -0.10
N PRO A 266 14.80 -6.91 -0.59
CA PRO A 266 15.97 -7.75 -0.28
C PRO A 266 17.35 -7.14 -0.60
N SER A 267 17.39 -6.23 -1.58
CA SER A 267 18.61 -5.52 -1.96
C SER A 267 19.02 -4.42 -0.97
N TYR A 268 18.11 -3.94 -0.13
CA TYR A 268 18.39 -2.88 0.85
C TYR A 268 19.29 -3.39 1.99
N LYS A 269 20.38 -2.66 2.27
CA LYS A 269 21.39 -3.02 3.28
C LYS A 269 21.41 -2.09 4.51
N GLY A 270 20.56 -1.07 4.54
CA GLY A 270 20.48 -0.14 5.66
C GLY A 270 19.63 -0.67 6.81
N ASN A 271 19.48 0.14 7.86
CA ASN A 271 18.66 -0.19 9.01
C ASN A 271 17.24 0.34 8.83
N MET A 272 16.25 -0.51 9.04
CA MET A 272 14.85 -0.08 9.16
C MET A 272 14.57 0.36 10.61
N PRO A 273 14.05 1.58 10.85
CA PRO A 273 13.71 2.01 12.19
C PRO A 273 12.59 1.15 12.77
N SER A 274 12.64 0.91 14.07
CA SER A 274 11.54 0.27 14.80
C SER A 274 10.42 1.29 15.00
N LEU A 275 9.26 1.01 14.44
CA LEU A 275 8.08 1.89 14.49
C LEU A 275 6.93 1.21 15.24
N SER A 276 6.23 1.98 16.06
CA SER A 276 4.94 1.58 16.65
C SER A 276 3.86 2.51 16.11
N PHE A 277 3.07 2.04 15.15
CA PHE A 277 1.95 2.81 14.60
C PHE A 277 0.83 3.00 15.62
N THR A 278 0.30 4.21 15.70
CA THR A 278 -0.81 4.56 16.61
C THR A 278 -2.08 4.88 15.85
N ASP A 279 -1.96 5.61 14.74
CA ASP A 279 -3.09 6.17 14.00
C ASP A 279 -2.81 6.22 12.49
N ARG A 280 -3.88 6.21 11.70
CA ARG A 280 -3.84 6.65 10.30
C ARG A 280 -4.00 8.16 10.27
N LEU A 281 -3.38 8.79 9.29
CA LEU A 281 -3.40 10.24 9.11
C LEU A 281 -4.07 10.57 7.77
N SER A 282 -4.99 11.53 7.76
CA SER A 282 -5.62 12.00 6.52
C SER A 282 -4.65 12.93 5.77
N ARG A 283 -4.97 13.27 4.52
CA ARG A 283 -4.19 14.28 3.78
C ARG A 283 -4.28 15.69 4.38
N THR A 284 -5.27 15.95 5.22
CA THR A 284 -5.44 17.20 5.98
C THR A 284 -4.90 17.11 7.40
N GLY A 285 -4.33 15.96 7.81
CA GLY A 285 -3.73 15.79 9.13
C GLY A 285 -4.68 15.31 10.23
N GLU A 286 -5.90 14.90 9.89
CA GLU A 286 -6.85 14.31 10.84
C GLU A 286 -6.46 12.86 11.19
N LEU A 287 -6.53 12.52 12.47
CA LEU A 287 -6.23 11.18 12.97
C LEU A 287 -7.48 10.28 12.96
N TYR A 288 -7.33 9.06 12.50
CA TYR A 288 -8.38 8.04 12.53
C TYR A 288 -7.78 6.63 12.58
N LEU A 289 -8.56 5.67 13.06
CA LEU A 289 -8.14 4.26 13.09
C LEU A 289 -8.70 3.47 11.90
N LEU A 290 -9.98 3.68 11.59
CA LEU A 290 -10.71 2.97 10.54
C LEU A 290 -11.24 4.00 9.53
N ALA A 291 -11.04 3.73 8.24
CA ALA A 291 -11.48 4.64 7.20
C ALA A 291 -13.01 4.64 7.07
N LYS A 292 -13.59 5.85 6.97
CA LYS A 292 -15.02 6.11 6.74
C LYS A 292 -15.30 6.70 5.36
N SER A 293 -14.26 7.17 4.67
CA SER A 293 -14.36 7.73 3.33
C SER A 293 -13.35 7.09 2.37
N PRO A 294 -13.58 7.17 1.04
CA PRO A 294 -12.58 6.73 0.06
C PRO A 294 -11.24 7.49 0.16
N ASP A 295 -11.24 8.73 0.62
CA ASP A 295 -10.01 9.53 0.76
C ASP A 295 -9.16 9.07 1.94
N GLU A 296 -9.78 8.79 3.09
CA GLU A 296 -9.14 8.15 4.24
C GLU A 296 -8.60 6.77 3.86
N ARG A 297 -9.42 5.96 3.16
CA ARG A 297 -9.02 4.61 2.72
C ARG A 297 -7.73 4.61 1.91
N ARG A 298 -7.57 5.58 1.02
CA ARG A 298 -6.41 5.73 0.14
C ARG A 298 -5.22 6.43 0.78
N SER A 299 -5.32 6.88 2.03
CA SER A 299 -4.20 7.57 2.68
C SER A 299 -3.06 6.59 2.94
N GLY A 300 -1.85 6.96 2.51
CA GLY A 300 -0.61 6.28 2.84
C GLY A 300 0.16 6.96 3.98
N LEU A 301 -0.52 7.80 4.78
CA LEU A 301 0.07 8.55 5.89
C LEU A 301 -0.37 7.95 7.23
N TYR A 302 0.57 7.87 8.16
CA TYR A 302 0.37 7.28 9.48
C TYR A 302 1.11 8.08 10.54
N LEU A 303 0.60 8.03 11.76
CA LEU A 303 1.30 8.45 12.96
C LEU A 303 1.95 7.23 13.62
N ALA A 304 3.19 7.38 14.06
CA ALA A 304 3.91 6.32 14.77
C ALA A 304 4.85 6.91 15.81
N THR A 305 5.34 6.06 16.71
CA THR A 305 6.46 6.38 17.59
C THR A 305 7.70 5.57 17.23
N MET A 306 8.87 6.16 17.45
CA MET A 306 10.16 5.48 17.33
C MET A 306 11.06 5.78 18.54
N PRO A 307 12.00 4.87 18.91
CA PRO A 307 12.96 5.15 19.98
C PRO A 307 13.82 6.38 19.70
N LYS A 308 14.07 7.21 20.73
CA LYS A 308 15.06 8.30 20.65
C LYS A 308 16.44 7.69 20.36
N SER A 309 17.13 8.20 19.35
CA SER A 309 18.53 7.82 19.14
C SER A 309 19.36 8.25 20.35
N ARG A 310 19.96 7.29 21.06
CA ARG A 310 20.95 7.55 22.11
C ARG A 310 22.25 8.02 21.44
N GLY A 311 22.37 9.31 21.15
CA GLY A 311 23.62 9.88 20.64
C GLY A 311 23.43 11.06 19.70
N ALA A 312 23.09 12.22 20.26
CA ALA A 312 23.53 13.53 19.79
C ALA A 312 23.25 14.52 20.92
N ASP A 313 24.27 14.84 21.71
CA ASP A 313 24.26 15.98 22.65
C ASP A 313 24.28 17.29 21.83
N GLY A 314 23.20 17.55 21.10
CA GLY A 314 22.87 18.84 20.50
C GLY A 314 21.85 19.58 21.39
N PRO A 315 21.78 20.93 21.34
CA PRO A 315 20.89 21.68 22.20
C PRO A 315 19.45 21.21 22.00
N ALA A 316 18.75 20.94 23.10
CA ALA A 316 17.35 20.57 23.09
C ALA A 316 16.50 21.73 22.51
N THR A 317 16.25 21.70 21.20
CA THR A 317 15.28 22.60 20.55
C THR A 317 14.04 21.86 20.06
N GLY A 318 13.92 20.56 20.32
CA GLY A 318 12.68 19.83 20.12
C GLY A 318 11.73 20.10 21.28
N SER A 319 10.67 20.88 21.03
CA SER A 319 9.48 20.91 21.89
C SER A 319 9.05 19.47 22.16
N SER A 320 9.20 19.02 23.40
CA SER A 320 8.64 17.76 23.85
C SER A 320 7.12 17.88 23.81
N SER A 321 6.50 17.52 22.68
CA SER A 321 5.07 17.27 22.64
C SER A 321 4.78 16.13 23.64
N GLY A 322 3.89 16.41 24.58
CA GLY A 322 3.65 15.60 25.77
C GLY A 322 2.95 14.25 25.54
N ASP A 323 2.87 13.79 24.28
CA ASP A 323 2.02 12.66 23.89
C ASP A 323 2.81 11.36 23.63
N ALA A 324 4.13 11.42 23.41
CA ALA A 324 4.97 10.23 23.23
C ALA A 324 5.48 9.66 24.58
N PRO A 325 5.52 8.32 24.76
CA PRO A 325 6.13 7.70 25.95
C PRO A 325 7.60 8.12 26.15
N ASP A 326 8.06 8.15 27.41
CA ASP A 326 9.44 8.53 27.73
C ASP A 326 10.46 7.67 26.95
N GLY A 327 11.47 8.33 26.38
CA GLY A 327 12.45 7.71 25.47
C GLY A 327 11.99 7.47 24.03
N GLN A 328 10.79 7.89 23.62
CA GLN A 328 10.31 7.82 22.23
C GLN A 328 10.05 9.21 21.62
N VAL A 329 10.00 9.28 20.29
CA VAL A 329 9.58 10.46 19.51
C VAL A 329 8.44 10.08 18.59
N GLU A 330 7.49 10.99 18.43
CA GLU A 330 6.39 10.88 17.47
C GLU A 330 6.89 11.28 16.08
N VAL A 331 6.47 10.51 15.07
CA VAL A 331 6.87 10.68 13.67
C VAL A 331 5.69 10.48 12.75
N VAL A 332 5.73 11.14 11.59
CA VAL A 332 4.85 10.86 10.47
C VAL A 332 5.54 9.84 9.56
N VAL A 333 4.81 8.78 9.22
CA VAL A 333 5.26 7.76 8.28
C VAL A 333 4.43 7.88 7.01
N LYS A 334 5.11 8.08 5.88
CA LYS A 334 4.50 8.15 4.56
C LYS A 334 4.95 6.97 3.70
N PHE A 335 4.00 6.30 3.06
CA PHE A 335 4.27 5.33 2.01
C PHE A 335 3.95 5.93 0.65
N THR A 336 4.94 5.98 -0.25
CA THR A 336 4.80 6.58 -1.58
C THR A 336 5.66 5.89 -2.63
N THR A 337 5.29 5.97 -3.90
CA THR A 337 6.03 5.33 -5.00
C THR A 337 7.33 6.06 -5.33
N LYS A 338 7.42 7.36 -5.04
CA LYS A 338 8.59 8.20 -5.31
C LYS A 338 8.78 9.21 -4.20
N TYR A 339 10.04 9.44 -3.84
CA TYR A 339 10.39 10.45 -2.84
C TYR A 339 11.77 11.01 -3.09
N ASN A 340 11.92 12.34 -3.04
CA ASN A 340 13.22 12.98 -3.15
C ASN A 340 13.81 13.26 -1.76
N ALA A 341 14.50 12.26 -1.21
CA ALA A 341 15.10 12.36 0.13
C ALA A 341 16.20 13.43 0.21
N ASP A 342 16.92 13.69 -0.89
CA ASP A 342 18.03 14.65 -0.90
C ASP A 342 17.51 16.09 -0.85
N ALA A 343 16.49 16.42 -1.65
CA ALA A 343 15.82 17.72 -1.59
C ALA A 343 15.17 17.97 -0.22
N HIS A 344 14.58 16.93 0.38
CA HIS A 344 14.05 17.03 1.74
C HIS A 344 15.16 17.38 2.74
N ARG A 345 16.29 16.63 2.74
CA ARG A 345 17.42 16.92 3.64
C ARG A 345 17.97 18.33 3.47
N VAL A 346 18.12 18.81 2.22
CA VAL A 346 18.56 20.18 1.93
C VAL A 346 17.68 21.22 2.62
N LEU A 347 16.35 21.04 2.63
CA LEU A 347 15.45 21.96 3.33
C LEU A 347 15.42 21.73 4.85
N ALA A 348 15.49 20.48 5.28
CA ALA A 348 15.49 20.14 6.71
C ALA A 348 16.72 20.71 7.43
N ASP A 349 17.90 20.63 6.81
CA ASP A 349 19.15 21.20 7.33
C ASP A 349 19.08 22.73 7.47
N ALA A 350 18.20 23.38 6.71
CA ALA A 350 17.93 24.82 6.78
C ALA A 350 16.73 25.19 7.67
N GLY A 351 16.07 24.21 8.32
CA GLY A 351 14.86 24.43 9.13
C GLY A 351 13.59 24.75 8.32
N LEU A 352 13.60 24.49 7.01
CA LEU A 352 12.50 24.78 6.07
C LEU A 352 11.67 23.55 5.70
N ALA A 353 11.98 22.41 6.30
CA ALA A 353 11.24 21.14 6.24
C ALA A 353 11.44 20.39 7.57
N PRO A 354 10.54 19.47 7.95
CA PRO A 354 10.74 18.61 9.12
C PRO A 354 12.02 17.76 9.00
N ALA A 355 12.57 17.28 10.11
CA ALA A 355 13.70 16.36 10.04
C ALA A 355 13.30 15.05 9.34
N LEU A 356 14.10 14.60 8.37
CA LEU A 356 13.94 13.31 7.71
C LEU A 356 14.74 12.21 8.44
N HIS A 357 14.04 11.32 9.15
CA HIS A 357 14.68 10.23 9.90
C HIS A 357 15.05 9.03 9.02
N ALA A 358 14.21 8.67 8.06
CA ALA A 358 14.48 7.56 7.15
C ALA A 358 13.74 7.70 5.82
N CYS A 359 14.32 7.18 4.75
CA CYS A 359 13.65 6.93 3.47
C CYS A 359 14.15 5.58 2.94
N ILE A 360 13.28 4.57 2.93
CA ILE A 360 13.66 3.17 2.74
C ILE A 360 12.81 2.55 1.63
N PRO A 361 13.41 1.92 0.61
CA PRO A 361 12.65 1.11 -0.34
C PRO A 361 12.11 -0.15 0.35
N VAL A 362 10.79 -0.31 0.32
CA VAL A 362 10.07 -1.43 0.92
C VAL A 362 9.33 -2.24 -0.15
N CYS A 363 9.06 -3.50 0.16
CA CYS A 363 8.27 -4.38 -0.70
C CYS A 363 6.90 -3.75 -1.03
N GLY A 364 6.37 -4.06 -2.22
CA GLY A 364 5.19 -3.38 -2.78
C GLY A 364 5.53 -2.17 -3.65
N CYS A 365 6.79 -2.00 -4.06
CA CYS A 365 7.28 -0.92 -4.92
C CYS A 365 7.05 0.49 -4.33
N LEU A 366 7.30 0.63 -3.03
CA LEU A 366 7.11 1.87 -2.28
C LEU A 366 8.37 2.27 -1.52
N HIS A 367 8.41 3.54 -1.14
CA HIS A 367 9.32 4.09 -0.14
C HIS A 367 8.55 4.29 1.15
N MET A 368 9.11 3.83 2.27
CA MET A 368 8.71 4.21 3.61
C MET A 368 9.56 5.42 4.02
N VAL A 369 8.90 6.56 4.18
CA VAL A 369 9.49 7.83 4.60
C VAL A 369 9.08 8.10 6.03
N VAL A 370 10.05 8.26 6.92
CA VAL A 370 9.83 8.57 8.34
C VAL A 370 10.37 9.97 8.59
N MET A 371 9.51 10.89 8.98
CA MET A 371 9.87 12.30 9.22
C MET A 371 9.28 12.80 10.53
N GLU A 372 9.87 13.86 11.07
CA GLU A 372 9.38 14.54 12.27
C GLU A 372 7.92 14.99 12.11
N ARG A 373 7.15 14.88 13.20
CA ARG A 373 5.81 15.45 13.26
C ARG A 373 5.90 16.97 13.45
N VAL A 374 5.49 17.72 12.44
CA VAL A 374 5.31 19.18 12.59
C VAL A 374 4.04 19.46 13.40
N HIS A 375 4.21 20.05 14.58
CA HIS A 375 3.11 20.59 15.38
C HIS A 375 2.80 22.02 14.93
N GLY A 376 1.74 22.18 14.16
CA GLY A 376 1.35 23.44 13.56
C GLY A 376 0.05 23.29 12.78
N GLU A 377 -0.31 24.34 12.06
CA GLU A 377 -1.51 24.38 11.23
C GLU A 377 -1.14 24.32 9.73
N MET A 378 -1.91 23.59 8.93
CA MET A 378 -1.68 23.56 7.49
C MET A 378 -2.15 24.87 6.85
N ALA A 379 -1.39 25.40 5.88
CA ALA A 379 -1.79 26.62 5.16
C ALA A 379 -3.15 26.44 4.44
N TRP A 380 -3.51 25.20 4.13
CA TRP A 380 -4.83 24.82 3.59
C TRP A 380 -5.97 25.19 4.55
N ASP A 381 -5.84 24.92 5.84
CA ASP A 381 -6.90 25.15 6.81
C ASP A 381 -7.15 26.66 7.00
N VAL A 382 -6.08 27.45 7.05
CA VAL A 382 -6.12 28.92 7.04
C VAL A 382 -6.85 29.43 5.80
N GLN A 383 -6.50 28.91 4.62
CA GLN A 383 -7.14 29.26 3.37
C GLN A 383 -8.63 28.90 3.35
N GLN A 384 -9.02 27.73 3.86
CA GLN A 384 -10.42 27.31 3.92
C GLN A 384 -11.27 28.21 4.83
N ARG A 385 -10.65 28.81 5.86
CA ARG A 385 -11.31 29.83 6.71
C ARG A 385 -11.37 31.22 6.06
N GLY A 386 -10.72 31.43 4.92
CA GLY A 386 -10.65 32.73 4.26
C GLY A 386 -9.71 33.72 4.96
N GLU A 387 -8.80 33.22 5.80
CA GLU A 387 -7.81 34.01 6.51
C GLU A 387 -6.55 34.21 5.64
N LEU A 388 -5.85 35.34 5.84
CA LEU A 388 -4.55 35.58 5.21
C LEU A 388 -3.42 35.02 6.08
N LEU A 389 -2.49 34.32 5.45
CA LEU A 389 -1.28 33.82 6.08
C LEU A 389 -0.33 34.99 6.42
N PRO A 390 0.40 34.95 7.56
CA PRO A 390 1.43 35.94 7.87
C PRO A 390 2.48 36.05 6.74
N TYR A 391 3.00 37.25 6.50
CA TYR A 391 4.01 37.45 5.44
C TYR A 391 5.31 36.66 5.70
N THR A 392 5.60 36.32 6.96
CA THR A 392 6.73 35.43 7.34
C THR A 392 6.63 34.07 6.68
N VAL A 393 5.41 33.51 6.55
CA VAL A 393 5.17 32.22 5.87
C VAL A 393 5.60 32.30 4.41
N TYR A 394 5.26 33.37 3.69
CA TYR A 394 5.72 33.58 2.32
C TYR A 394 7.25 33.71 2.22
N LYS A 395 7.89 34.42 3.17
CA LYS A 395 9.35 34.56 3.20
C LYS A 395 10.04 33.20 3.30
N ASP A 396 9.56 32.34 4.19
CA ASP A 396 10.12 31.00 4.42
C ASP A 396 9.89 30.08 3.20
N VAL A 397 8.68 30.07 2.63
CA VAL A 397 8.39 29.32 1.40
C VAL A 397 9.26 29.80 0.23
N LYS A 398 9.45 31.11 0.07
CA LYS A 398 10.33 31.67 -0.95
C LYS A 398 11.79 31.27 -0.73
N ALA A 399 12.26 31.26 0.52
CA ALA A 399 13.60 30.80 0.87
C ALA A 399 13.79 29.31 0.51
N ALA A 400 12.80 28.47 0.82
CA ALA A 400 12.82 27.05 0.50
C ALA A 400 12.91 26.79 -1.02
N ILE A 401 12.07 27.46 -1.81
CA ILE A 401 12.10 27.34 -3.27
C ILE A 401 13.45 27.81 -3.85
N ASN A 402 13.98 28.94 -3.38
CA ASN A 402 15.28 29.43 -3.82
C ASN A 402 16.41 28.44 -3.51
N LEU A 403 16.40 27.85 -2.31
CA LEU A 403 17.39 26.87 -1.89
C LEU A 403 17.32 25.60 -2.76
N LEU A 404 16.12 25.07 -3.01
CA LEU A 404 15.94 23.94 -3.93
C LEU A 404 16.46 24.27 -5.34
N HIS A 405 16.19 25.47 -5.85
CA HIS A 405 16.62 25.90 -7.17
C HIS A 405 18.15 26.01 -7.28
N GLN A 406 18.83 26.45 -6.22
CA GLN A 406 20.31 26.46 -6.15
C GLN A 406 20.89 25.05 -6.29
N HIS A 407 20.21 24.03 -5.76
CA HIS A 407 20.55 22.62 -5.90
C HIS A 407 19.98 21.96 -7.18
N ASN A 408 19.46 22.75 -8.12
CA ASN A 408 18.87 22.30 -9.38
C ASN A 408 17.61 21.41 -9.25
N PHE A 409 16.93 21.50 -8.11
CA PHE A 409 15.63 20.88 -7.89
C PHE A 409 14.48 21.83 -8.24
N VAL A 410 13.35 21.25 -8.65
CA VAL A 410 12.04 21.88 -8.83
C VAL A 410 11.09 21.17 -7.87
N PHE A 411 10.43 21.91 -6.98
CA PHE A 411 9.52 21.34 -5.98
C PHE A 411 8.31 20.69 -6.66
N GLY A 412 7.72 21.39 -7.63
CA GLY A 412 6.74 20.85 -8.56
C GLY A 412 5.30 20.77 -8.04
N ASP A 413 5.09 20.65 -6.74
CA ASP A 413 3.77 20.57 -6.10
C ASP A 413 3.59 21.66 -5.03
N LEU A 414 3.95 22.91 -5.35
CA LEU A 414 3.81 24.02 -4.41
C LEU A 414 2.34 24.42 -4.26
N ARG A 415 1.71 24.03 -3.16
CA ARG A 415 0.31 24.31 -2.83
C ARG A 415 0.08 24.29 -1.32
N THR A 416 -1.01 24.91 -0.88
CA THR A 416 -1.35 25.09 0.54
C THR A 416 -1.40 23.79 1.36
N PRO A 417 -1.81 22.61 0.83
CA PRO A 417 -1.74 21.38 1.62
C PRO A 417 -0.33 20.84 1.87
N ASN A 418 0.68 21.34 1.17
CA ASN A 418 2.06 20.89 1.29
C ASN A 418 2.92 21.86 2.13
N ILE A 419 2.28 22.83 2.81
CA ILE A 419 2.92 23.86 3.64
C ILE A 419 2.32 23.80 5.05
N MET A 420 3.18 23.56 6.04
CA MET A 420 2.85 23.62 7.47
C MET A 420 3.30 24.96 8.06
N CYS A 421 2.44 25.60 8.83
CA CYS A 421 2.71 26.80 9.60
C CYS A 421 2.96 26.39 11.06
N ALA A 422 4.22 26.35 11.48
CA ALA A 422 4.64 26.05 12.83
C ALA A 422 4.81 27.33 13.66
N PRO A 423 4.62 27.29 14.99
CA PRO A 423 4.96 28.41 15.86
C PRO A 423 6.46 28.73 15.77
N GLY A 424 6.82 30.00 15.69
CA GLY A 424 8.22 30.43 15.70
C GLY A 424 8.94 30.05 16.99
N ALA A 425 10.19 29.60 16.91
CA ALA A 425 11.00 29.36 18.10
C ALA A 425 11.33 30.72 18.75
N SER A 426 10.78 30.98 19.94
CA SER A 426 11.05 32.19 20.74
C SER A 426 12.51 32.22 21.20
N SER A 427 13.40 32.58 20.29
CA SER A 427 14.80 32.87 20.57
C SER A 427 15.06 34.28 20.08
N SER A 428 15.11 35.22 21.04
CA SER A 428 15.35 36.66 20.86
C SER A 428 14.22 37.49 20.24
N GLY A 429 13.24 37.88 21.07
CA GLY A 429 12.73 39.27 21.19
C GLY A 429 12.18 40.05 19.99
N SER A 430 12.13 39.52 18.77
CA SER A 430 11.55 40.19 17.62
C SER A 430 10.97 39.19 16.62
N ASP A 431 9.69 39.37 16.32
CA ASP A 431 8.77 38.62 15.46
C ASP A 431 8.17 37.33 16.06
N GLU A 432 6.99 37.49 16.68
CA GLU A 432 5.97 36.45 16.95
C GLU A 432 5.37 35.88 15.64
N GLY A 433 6.21 35.54 14.65
CA GLY A 433 5.77 35.05 13.35
C GLY A 433 5.69 33.52 13.31
N SER A 434 4.63 32.99 12.72
CA SER A 434 4.61 31.57 12.30
C SER A 434 5.68 31.33 11.23
N HIS A 435 6.40 30.21 11.35
CA HIS A 435 7.36 29.72 10.35
C HIS A 435 6.72 28.72 9.41
N ALA A 436 7.16 28.69 8.15
CA ALA A 436 6.68 27.73 7.17
C ALA A 436 7.65 26.57 6.94
N MET A 437 7.12 25.35 6.84
CA MET A 437 7.86 24.16 6.43
C MET A 437 7.17 23.48 5.23
N LEU A 438 7.96 23.05 4.25
CA LEU A 438 7.48 22.18 3.17
C LEU A 438 7.52 20.71 3.61
N ILE A 439 6.46 19.95 3.34
CA ILE A 439 6.30 18.58 3.88
C ILE A 439 6.14 17.46 2.84
N ASP A 440 5.81 17.76 1.58
CA ASP A 440 5.57 16.74 0.55
C ASP A 440 6.60 16.80 -0.58
N PHE A 441 7.51 15.83 -0.63
CA PHE A 441 8.63 15.77 -1.57
C PHE A 441 8.48 14.71 -2.67
N ASP A 442 7.26 14.20 -2.89
CA ASP A 442 7.02 13.11 -3.85
C ASP A 442 7.29 13.50 -5.30
N TRP A 443 7.07 14.77 -5.64
CA TRP A 443 7.14 15.29 -7.01
C TRP A 443 8.46 15.96 -7.33
N VAL A 444 9.29 16.22 -6.32
CA VAL A 444 10.51 17.01 -6.48
C VAL A 444 11.45 16.33 -7.46
N GLY A 445 11.88 17.09 -8.46
CA GLY A 445 12.66 16.57 -9.58
C GLY A 445 13.69 17.55 -10.10
N THR A 446 14.65 17.05 -10.86
CA THR A 446 15.71 17.87 -11.46
C THR A 446 15.16 18.75 -12.59
N HIS A 447 15.51 20.04 -12.57
CA HIS A 447 15.15 21.00 -13.61
C HIS A 447 15.56 20.52 -15.02
N GLY A 448 14.64 20.60 -15.98
CA GLY A 448 14.87 20.24 -17.38
C GLY A 448 15.01 18.74 -17.66
N SER A 449 14.90 17.88 -16.65
CA SER A 449 15.04 16.42 -16.79
C SER A 449 13.89 15.63 -16.17
N ALA A 450 13.37 16.05 -15.02
CA ALA A 450 12.25 15.39 -14.37
C ALA A 450 10.93 15.72 -15.05
N ARG A 451 9.93 14.85 -14.90
CA ARG A 451 8.61 15.00 -15.52
C ARG A 451 7.51 14.89 -14.48
N TYR A 452 6.46 15.69 -14.65
CA TYR A 452 5.24 15.57 -13.86
C TYR A 452 4.62 14.17 -14.00
N PRO A 453 3.83 13.74 -13.01
CA PRO A 453 3.13 12.47 -13.08
C PRO A 453 2.18 12.36 -14.28
N ALA A 454 1.82 11.13 -14.64
CA ALA A 454 0.79 10.89 -15.65
C ALA A 454 -0.62 11.25 -15.15
N ILE A 455 -0.81 11.30 -13.83
CA ILE A 455 -2.05 11.69 -13.17
C ILE A 455 -1.86 13.11 -12.64
N LEU A 456 -2.72 14.03 -13.05
CA LEU A 456 -2.78 15.39 -12.53
C LEU A 456 -4.24 15.70 -12.20
N ASN A 457 -4.43 16.47 -11.13
CA ASN A 457 -5.74 16.94 -10.75
C ASN A 457 -6.11 18.18 -11.57
N ASP A 458 -6.81 17.97 -12.68
CA ASP A 458 -7.23 19.05 -13.59
C ASP A 458 -8.34 19.93 -13.00
N THR A 459 -8.98 19.53 -11.89
CA THR A 459 -10.02 20.33 -11.23
C THR A 459 -9.44 21.43 -10.33
N LEU A 460 -8.13 21.36 -10.02
CA LEU A 460 -7.42 22.48 -9.44
C LEU A 460 -7.23 23.52 -10.54
N SER A 461 -8.06 24.57 -10.52
CA SER A 461 -8.09 25.67 -11.50
C SER A 461 -6.82 26.53 -11.56
N VAL A 462 -5.68 26.04 -11.05
CA VAL A 462 -4.59 26.87 -10.53
C VAL A 462 -3.20 26.33 -10.90
N TRP A 463 -3.05 25.33 -11.77
CA TRP A 463 -1.71 24.97 -12.25
C TRP A 463 -1.09 26.12 -13.06
N ALA A 464 0.24 26.29 -12.97
CA ALA A 464 0.95 27.24 -13.81
C ALA A 464 0.98 26.76 -15.27
N PHE A 465 1.10 27.69 -16.22
CA PHE A 465 1.28 27.34 -17.62
C PHE A 465 2.49 26.40 -17.79
N GLY A 466 2.30 25.31 -18.54
CA GLY A 466 3.35 24.29 -18.76
C GLY A 466 3.32 23.11 -17.77
N MET A 467 2.60 23.19 -16.65
CA MET A 467 2.43 22.09 -15.71
C MET A 467 1.37 21.09 -16.19
N GLN A 468 1.74 20.23 -17.15
CA GLN A 468 0.86 19.24 -17.77
C GLN A 468 1.35 17.80 -17.52
N ARG A 469 0.48 16.81 -17.78
CA ARG A 469 0.78 15.39 -17.56
C ARG A 469 2.04 15.02 -18.33
N ARG A 470 3.03 14.46 -17.62
CA ARG A 470 4.35 14.07 -18.19
C ARG A 470 5.17 15.22 -18.80
N ALA A 471 4.75 16.48 -18.67
CA ALA A 471 5.56 17.62 -19.09
C ALA A 471 6.85 17.70 -18.28
N MET A 472 7.88 18.28 -18.87
CA MET A 472 9.16 18.50 -18.20
C MET A 472 9.00 19.52 -17.08
N MET A 473 9.70 19.31 -15.97
CA MET A 473 9.68 20.20 -14.83
C MET A 473 10.72 21.31 -15.01
N TYR A 474 10.29 22.55 -14.77
CA TYR A 474 11.10 23.75 -14.90
C TYR A 474 10.95 24.61 -13.64
N LYS A 475 11.98 25.39 -13.29
CA LYS A 475 12.02 26.18 -12.05
C LYS A 475 10.96 27.27 -12.07
N GLU A 476 10.69 27.77 -13.27
CA GLU A 476 9.65 28.71 -13.65
C GLU A 476 8.26 28.25 -13.18
N HIS A 477 8.01 26.94 -13.12
CA HIS A 477 6.75 26.42 -12.59
C HIS A 477 6.60 26.69 -11.10
N ASP A 478 7.65 26.48 -10.29
CA ASP A 478 7.62 26.81 -8.87
C ASP A 478 7.48 28.32 -8.65
N LEU A 479 8.19 29.15 -9.44
CA LEU A 479 8.09 30.61 -9.33
C LEU A 479 6.67 31.09 -9.63
N ALA A 480 6.01 30.53 -10.64
CA ALA A 480 4.63 30.86 -10.95
C ALA A 480 3.66 30.42 -9.84
N MET A 481 3.87 29.24 -9.23
CA MET A 481 3.07 28.80 -8.08
C MET A 481 3.36 29.63 -6.82
N LEU A 482 4.59 30.11 -6.65
CA LEU A 482 5.00 30.96 -5.53
C LEU A 482 4.31 32.32 -5.57
N GLU A 483 4.16 32.93 -6.75
CA GLU A 483 3.39 34.18 -6.90
C GLU A 483 1.91 33.97 -6.58
N LYS A 484 1.31 32.84 -6.99
CA LYS A 484 -0.07 32.50 -6.59
C LYS A 484 -0.20 32.30 -5.07
N PHE A 485 0.78 31.66 -4.44
CA PHE A 485 0.79 31.48 -2.99
C PHE A 485 0.92 32.82 -2.24
N ARG A 486 1.66 33.78 -2.81
CA ARG A 486 1.81 35.14 -2.25
C ARG A 486 0.47 35.86 -2.08
N GLU A 487 -0.48 35.65 -2.98
CA GLU A 487 -1.83 36.26 -2.93
C GLU A 487 -2.63 35.77 -1.71
N LEU A 488 -2.25 34.64 -1.10
CA LEU A 488 -2.86 34.11 0.12
C LEU A 488 -2.21 34.66 1.40
N CYS A 489 -1.19 35.50 1.28
CA CYS A 489 -0.42 36.04 2.40
C CYS A 489 -0.71 37.54 2.59
N GLN A 490 -0.50 38.02 3.82
CA GLN A 490 -0.57 39.43 4.16
C GLN A 490 0.48 40.24 3.36
N ALA A 491 0.17 41.51 3.12
CA ALA A 491 1.12 42.43 2.48
C ALA A 491 2.34 42.68 3.39
N HIS A 492 3.49 42.93 2.79
CA HIS A 492 4.68 43.31 3.56
C HIS A 492 4.48 44.71 4.15
N THR A 493 4.22 44.78 5.46
CA THR A 493 4.36 46.00 6.24
C THR A 493 5.82 46.16 6.63
N ALA A 494 6.43 47.26 6.16
CA ALA A 494 7.84 47.60 6.35
C ALA A 494 8.12 48.20 7.73
#